data_AF-A0A7S1E0R6-F1
#
_entry.id   AF-A0A7S1E0R6-F1
#
_cell.length_a   1.000
_cell.length_b   1.000
_cell.length_c   1.000
_cell.angle_alpha   90.00
_cell.angle_beta   90.00
_cell.angle_gamma   90.00
#
_symmetry.space_group_name_H-M   'P 1'
#
loop_
_entity.id
_entity.type
_entity.pdbx_description
1 polymer ?
#
loop_
_entity_poly.entity_id
_entity_poly.type
_entity_poly.pdbx_seq_one_letter_code
_entity_poly.pdbx_strand_id
1 'polypeptide(L)'
;CNKGYTGPDGGAACTACVAGKWKPTRGSQPCTDCPEGTYSTSTGLTLETQCTDCVANFWSPWGSNEAADCYEIFFTTAELGQNMPLAGGTNTITVTLVTNVDFVPSKSTGVTLTGLTGAIADASIPLSAVSGGNGGELLFGSFASFDTATSTLNMTLVDTLHNGTSYVFSFDVQNPPAAQSAPSISIKANGRISTAQMSMSNPTAA
;
A
#
# COMPACT_ATOMS: atom_id res chain seq x y z
N CYS A 1 -23.98 16.86 21.40
CA CYS A 1 -24.43 17.25 20.04
C CYS A 1 -25.24 16.17 19.35
N ASN A 2 -26.15 16.53 18.43
CA ASN A 2 -26.94 15.59 17.63
C ASN A 2 -26.05 14.74 16.70
N LYS A 3 -26.63 13.73 16.02
CA LYS A 3 -25.93 13.01 14.94
C LYS A 3 -25.49 14.00 13.87
N GLY A 4 -24.31 13.78 13.29
CA GLY A 4 -23.70 14.72 12.35
C GLY A 4 -23.21 16.03 12.97
N TYR A 5 -23.18 16.16 14.30
CA TYR A 5 -22.64 17.33 14.98
C TYR A 5 -21.72 16.93 16.14
N THR A 6 -20.62 17.64 16.33
CA THR A 6 -19.68 17.48 17.44
C THR A 6 -19.55 18.78 18.25
N GLY A 7 -19.06 18.69 19.48
CA GLY A 7 -18.93 19.83 20.40
C GLY A 7 -18.88 19.42 21.87
N PRO A 8 -18.40 20.31 22.76
CA PRO A 8 -18.17 20.00 24.17
C PRO A 8 -19.47 19.69 24.94
N ASP A 9 -19.34 18.86 25.98
CA ASP A 9 -20.43 18.61 26.93
C ASP A 9 -20.77 19.89 27.70
N GLY A 10 -22.06 20.18 27.88
CA GLY A 10 -22.52 21.40 28.58
C GLY A 10 -22.99 22.56 27.69
N GLY A 11 -22.90 22.44 26.35
CA GLY A 11 -23.93 23.01 25.47
C GLY A 11 -23.78 24.43 24.90
N ALA A 12 -22.59 24.99 24.68
CA ALA A 12 -22.53 26.31 24.05
C ALA A 12 -22.60 26.31 22.51
N ALA A 13 -22.03 25.34 21.80
CA ALA A 13 -22.20 25.22 20.35
C ALA A 13 -21.90 23.81 19.85
N CYS A 14 -22.81 23.26 19.05
CA CYS A 14 -22.59 22.04 18.29
C CYS A 14 -22.27 22.42 16.85
N THR A 15 -21.12 21.99 16.35
CA THR A 15 -20.70 22.23 14.98
C THR A 15 -21.00 21.00 14.14
N ALA A 16 -21.52 21.19 12.94
CA ALA A 16 -21.72 20.09 12.01
C ALA A 16 -20.38 19.38 11.73
N CYS A 17 -20.42 18.08 11.50
CA CYS A 17 -19.28 17.37 10.93
C CYS A 17 -18.93 18.05 9.61
N VAL A 18 -17.68 18.44 9.45
CA VAL A 18 -17.21 19.03 8.19
C VAL A 18 -17.29 17.99 7.07
N ALA A 19 -17.17 18.45 5.82
CA ALA A 19 -17.01 17.59 4.66
C ALA A 19 -15.90 16.55 4.92
N GLY A 20 -16.10 15.32 4.43
CA GLY A 20 -15.25 14.17 4.70
C GLY A 20 -15.46 13.51 6.07
N LYS A 21 -16.39 13.98 6.92
CA LYS A 21 -16.63 13.39 8.24
C LYS A 21 -18.12 13.13 8.55
N TRP A 22 -18.37 12.12 9.38
CA TRP A 22 -19.71 11.68 9.79
C TRP A 22 -19.80 11.36 11.29
N LYS A 23 -21.01 11.33 11.85
CA LYS A 23 -21.24 10.94 13.26
C LYS A 23 -22.59 10.26 13.49
N PRO A 24 -22.62 8.97 13.90
CA PRO A 24 -23.86 8.19 14.00
C PRO A 24 -24.60 8.31 15.31
N THR A 25 -23.95 8.86 16.35
CA THR A 25 -24.49 8.89 17.71
C THR A 25 -24.64 10.32 18.23
N ARG A 26 -25.62 10.51 19.11
CA ARG A 26 -25.74 11.73 19.91
C ARG A 26 -24.66 11.72 21.00
N GLY A 27 -24.08 12.87 21.31
CA GLY A 27 -23.04 13.02 22.33
C GLY A 27 -21.99 14.05 21.93
N SER A 28 -20.94 14.18 22.75
CA SER A 28 -19.78 15.07 22.56
C SER A 28 -18.67 14.47 21.70
N GLN A 29 -18.80 13.21 21.29
CA GLN A 29 -17.79 12.50 20.50
C GLN A 29 -17.40 13.28 19.23
N PRO A 30 -16.14 13.18 18.77
CA PRO A 30 -15.71 13.77 17.50
C PRO A 30 -16.45 13.13 16.32
N CYS A 31 -16.38 13.80 15.18
CA CYS A 31 -16.80 13.19 13.92
C CYS A 31 -15.73 12.21 13.43
N THR A 32 -16.16 11.09 12.88
CA THR A 32 -15.34 10.06 12.27
C THR A 32 -15.07 10.43 10.82
N ASP A 33 -13.87 10.14 10.32
CA ASP A 33 -13.53 10.31 8.90
C ASP A 33 -14.31 9.36 8.00
N CYS A 34 -14.62 9.82 6.79
CA CYS A 34 -15.00 8.94 5.69
C CYS A 34 -13.87 7.94 5.45
N PRO A 35 -14.19 6.65 5.27
CA PRO A 35 -13.18 5.61 5.05
C PRO A 35 -12.42 5.84 3.73
N GLU A 36 -11.27 5.19 3.60
CA GLU A 36 -10.48 5.19 2.38
C GLU A 36 -11.30 4.76 1.15
N GLY A 37 -10.93 5.29 -0.02
CA GLY A 37 -11.66 5.05 -1.26
C GLY A 37 -13.04 5.70 -1.29
N THR A 38 -13.37 6.56 -0.32
CA THR A 38 -14.60 7.37 -0.29
C THR A 38 -14.29 8.83 0.03
N TYR A 39 -15.20 9.72 -0.33
CA TYR A 39 -15.14 11.14 -0.02
C TYR A 39 -16.54 11.70 0.31
N SER A 40 -16.63 12.89 0.91
CA SER A 40 -17.92 13.58 0.95
C SER A 40 -17.76 15.09 0.96
N THR A 41 -18.48 15.77 0.07
CA THR A 41 -18.57 17.24 0.03
C THR A 41 -19.63 17.80 1.00
N SER A 42 -20.45 16.93 1.59
CA SER A 42 -21.57 17.34 2.45
C SER A 42 -21.16 17.45 3.91
N THR A 43 -21.61 18.50 4.58
CA THR A 43 -21.46 18.65 6.04
C THR A 43 -22.60 17.96 6.78
N GLY A 44 -22.36 17.54 8.02
CA GLY A 44 -23.39 17.04 8.92
C GLY A 44 -23.79 15.60 8.67
N LEU A 45 -22.92 14.79 8.05
CA LEU A 45 -23.22 13.39 7.78
C LEU A 45 -23.47 12.61 9.07
N THR A 46 -24.46 11.73 9.02
CA THR A 46 -24.89 10.92 10.16
C THR A 46 -24.49 9.46 10.05
N LEU A 47 -24.11 8.98 8.86
CA LEU A 47 -23.75 7.58 8.60
C LEU A 47 -22.57 7.52 7.64
N GLU A 48 -21.76 6.47 7.79
CA GLU A 48 -20.62 6.16 6.91
C GLU A 48 -21.04 5.97 5.45
N THR A 49 -22.20 5.35 5.23
CA THR A 49 -22.75 5.08 3.89
C THR A 49 -23.16 6.34 3.13
N GLN A 50 -23.04 7.52 3.74
CA GLN A 50 -23.21 8.82 3.07
C GLN A 50 -21.90 9.36 2.48
N CYS A 51 -20.77 8.70 2.73
CA CYS A 51 -19.55 8.90 1.98
C CYS A 51 -19.70 8.27 0.60
N THR A 52 -19.29 9.00 -0.43
CA THR A 52 -19.38 8.62 -1.84
C THR A 52 -18.14 7.85 -2.23
N ASP A 53 -18.30 6.67 -2.82
CA ASP A 53 -17.18 5.90 -3.35
C ASP A 53 -16.44 6.67 -4.45
N CYS A 54 -15.11 6.58 -4.46
CA CYS A 54 -14.32 6.94 -5.63
C CYS A 54 -14.72 6.07 -6.82
N VAL A 55 -14.59 6.63 -8.03
CA VAL A 55 -14.80 5.87 -9.27
C VAL A 55 -13.85 4.67 -9.33
N ALA A 56 -14.21 3.67 -10.14
CA ALA A 56 -13.38 2.47 -10.29
C ALA A 56 -11.93 2.85 -10.64
N ASN A 57 -10.98 2.19 -9.99
CA ASN A 57 -9.52 2.41 -10.10
C ASN A 57 -8.96 3.68 -9.44
N PHE A 58 -9.78 4.43 -8.71
CA PHE A 58 -9.34 5.60 -7.96
C PHE A 58 -9.43 5.32 -6.46
N TRP A 59 -8.54 5.93 -5.71
CA TRP A 59 -8.43 5.82 -4.26
C TRP A 59 -8.34 7.21 -3.64
N SER A 60 -8.83 7.34 -2.41
CA SER A 60 -8.73 8.56 -1.61
C SER A 60 -8.35 8.21 -0.18
N PRO A 61 -7.58 9.07 0.51
CA PRO A 61 -7.26 8.87 1.92
C PRO A 61 -8.49 9.07 2.82
N TRP A 62 -8.35 8.70 4.09
CA TRP A 62 -9.39 8.94 5.10
C TRP A 62 -9.71 10.43 5.21
N GLY A 63 -10.99 10.75 5.36
CA GLY A 63 -11.43 12.14 5.58
C GLY A 63 -11.46 12.99 4.31
N SER A 64 -11.27 12.38 3.14
CA SER A 64 -11.36 13.06 1.84
C SER A 64 -12.69 13.79 1.70
N ASN A 65 -12.63 15.04 1.26
CA ASN A 65 -13.76 15.95 1.30
C ASN A 65 -14.23 16.41 -0.08
N GLU A 66 -13.53 16.01 -1.13
CA GLU A 66 -13.92 16.30 -2.51
C GLU A 66 -13.57 15.17 -3.48
N ALA A 67 -14.19 15.18 -4.65
CA ALA A 67 -13.96 14.17 -5.67
C ALA A 67 -12.52 14.24 -6.24
N ALA A 68 -11.86 15.39 -6.13
CA ALA A 68 -10.48 15.57 -6.58
C ALA A 68 -9.46 14.83 -5.69
N ASP A 69 -9.85 14.47 -4.46
CA ASP A 69 -9.04 13.62 -3.57
C ASP A 69 -9.03 12.15 -4.01
N CYS A 70 -9.90 11.78 -4.96
CA CYS A 70 -9.82 10.49 -5.63
C CYS A 70 -8.77 10.58 -6.74
N TYR A 71 -7.71 9.78 -6.63
CA TYR A 71 -6.66 9.68 -7.66
C TYR A 71 -6.28 8.22 -7.91
N GLU A 72 -5.79 7.95 -9.13
CA GLU A 72 -5.17 6.66 -9.43
C GLU A 72 -3.77 6.64 -8.79
N ILE A 73 -3.51 5.61 -7.99
CA ILE A 73 -2.18 5.32 -7.46
C ILE A 73 -1.51 4.37 -8.44
N PHE A 74 -0.30 4.67 -8.86
CA PHE A 74 0.51 3.76 -9.65
C PHE A 74 1.99 3.93 -9.33
N PHE A 75 2.78 2.91 -9.63
CA PHE A 75 4.23 3.00 -9.52
C PHE A 75 4.79 3.76 -10.72
N THR A 76 5.40 4.92 -10.49
CA THR A 76 6.19 5.62 -11.52
C THR A 76 7.52 4.90 -11.77
N THR A 77 8.02 4.17 -10.77
CA THR A 77 9.16 3.27 -10.90
C THR A 77 8.88 2.02 -10.10
N ALA A 78 9.12 0.89 -10.74
CA ALA A 78 8.77 -0.41 -10.22
C ALA A 78 9.76 -1.40 -10.85
N GLU A 79 10.90 -1.62 -10.18
CA GLU A 79 11.99 -2.42 -10.71
C GLU A 79 12.40 -3.52 -9.74
N LEU A 80 12.83 -4.65 -10.30
CA LEU A 80 13.36 -5.78 -9.55
C LEU A 80 14.74 -6.13 -10.11
N GLY A 81 15.75 -6.14 -9.26
CA GLY A 81 17.09 -6.64 -9.57
C GLY A 81 17.35 -7.96 -8.86
N GLN A 82 18.23 -8.79 -9.42
CA GLN A 82 18.63 -10.06 -8.82
C GLN A 82 20.16 -10.20 -8.84
N ASN A 83 20.74 -10.93 -7.86
CA ASN A 83 22.19 -11.13 -7.77
C ASN A 83 22.67 -12.53 -8.20
N MET A 84 21.82 -13.56 -8.12
CA MET A 84 22.22 -14.95 -8.33
C MET A 84 21.12 -15.71 -9.09
N PRO A 85 21.11 -15.70 -10.43
CA PRO A 85 20.06 -16.36 -11.23
C PRO A 85 20.21 -17.89 -11.35
N LEU A 86 21.16 -18.48 -10.64
CA LEU A 86 21.50 -19.90 -10.79
C LEU A 86 20.53 -20.80 -10.01
N ALA A 87 20.19 -21.95 -10.61
CA ALA A 87 19.32 -22.96 -10.00
C ALA A 87 19.86 -23.44 -8.65
N GLY A 88 18.98 -23.59 -7.66
CA GLY A 88 19.30 -24.01 -6.29
C GLY A 88 20.06 -22.98 -5.45
N GLY A 89 20.52 -21.88 -6.05
CA GLY A 89 21.21 -20.80 -5.34
C GLY A 89 20.26 -19.88 -4.58
N THR A 90 20.75 -19.25 -3.51
CA THR A 90 20.07 -18.14 -2.85
C THR A 90 20.20 -16.88 -3.71
N ASN A 91 19.07 -16.31 -4.08
CA ASN A 91 18.94 -15.12 -4.90
C ASN A 91 18.39 -13.97 -4.05
N THR A 92 19.16 -12.90 -3.95
CA THR A 92 18.74 -11.65 -3.34
C THR A 92 18.00 -10.82 -4.38
N ILE A 93 16.71 -10.61 -4.14
CA ILE A 93 15.86 -9.77 -4.96
C ILE A 93 15.86 -8.36 -4.37
N THR A 94 16.35 -7.39 -5.15
CA THR A 94 16.31 -5.96 -4.81
C THR A 94 15.09 -5.33 -5.45
N VAL A 95 14.30 -4.61 -4.67
CA VAL A 95 13.07 -3.94 -5.10
C VAL A 95 13.29 -2.44 -5.08
N THR A 96 12.96 -1.75 -6.17
CA THR A 96 12.94 -0.28 -6.25
C THR A 96 11.52 0.21 -6.54
N LEU A 97 10.98 1.06 -5.66
CA LEU A 97 9.62 1.61 -5.76
C LEU A 97 9.64 3.13 -5.73
N VAL A 98 8.87 3.74 -6.64
CA VAL A 98 8.49 5.15 -6.61
C VAL A 98 7.00 5.25 -6.96
N THR A 99 6.25 6.04 -6.22
CA THR A 99 4.82 6.28 -6.44
C THR A 99 4.56 7.69 -6.98
N ASN A 100 3.46 7.86 -7.71
CA ASN A 100 3.00 9.17 -8.20
C ASN A 100 2.40 10.06 -7.10
N VAL A 101 1.97 9.44 -5.99
CA VAL A 101 1.27 10.06 -4.86
C VAL A 101 1.72 9.42 -3.56
N ASP A 102 1.47 10.10 -2.44
CA ASP A 102 1.75 9.55 -1.12
C ASP A 102 0.88 8.30 -0.90
N PHE A 103 1.53 7.16 -0.67
CA PHE A 103 0.85 5.91 -0.37
C PHE A 103 0.86 5.72 1.15
N VAL A 104 -0.26 6.02 1.78
CA VAL A 104 -0.39 6.10 3.24
C VAL A 104 -0.91 4.78 3.82
N PRO A 105 -0.36 4.29 4.95
CA PRO A 105 -0.80 3.06 5.61
C PRO A 105 -2.30 3.05 5.97
N SER A 106 -2.94 1.90 5.77
CA SER A 106 -4.30 1.60 6.22
C SER A 106 -4.40 0.12 6.60
N LYS A 107 -5.57 -0.34 7.05
CA LYS A 107 -5.79 -1.75 7.38
C LYS A 107 -5.61 -2.69 6.19
N SER A 108 -5.71 -2.19 4.96
CA SER A 108 -5.61 -3.00 3.74
C SER A 108 -4.48 -2.56 2.80
N THR A 109 -3.82 -1.44 3.09
CA THR A 109 -2.71 -0.91 2.30
C THR A 109 -1.49 -1.81 2.35
N GLY A 110 -0.94 -2.12 1.19
CA GLY A 110 0.23 -2.96 1.06
C GLY A 110 0.69 -3.04 -0.38
N VAL A 111 1.75 -3.79 -0.61
CA VAL A 111 2.31 -4.06 -1.93
C VAL A 111 2.46 -5.58 -2.07
N THR A 112 2.01 -6.10 -3.20
CA THR A 112 1.99 -7.51 -3.52
C THR A 112 2.84 -7.76 -4.75
N LEU A 113 3.84 -8.64 -4.64
CA LEU A 113 4.57 -9.20 -5.77
C LEU A 113 3.99 -10.57 -6.10
N THR A 114 3.63 -10.79 -7.36
CA THR A 114 3.13 -12.08 -7.85
C THR A 114 4.02 -12.60 -8.97
N GLY A 115 4.00 -13.91 -9.20
CA GLY A 115 4.79 -14.53 -10.27
C GLY A 115 6.20 -14.93 -9.83
N LEU A 116 6.47 -15.03 -8.52
CA LEU A 116 7.69 -15.62 -7.96
C LEU A 116 7.67 -17.15 -8.08
N THR A 117 7.24 -17.67 -9.23
CA THR A 117 7.02 -19.10 -9.47
C THR A 117 8.33 -19.86 -9.32
N GLY A 118 8.30 -20.92 -8.50
CA GLY A 118 9.47 -21.76 -8.23
C GLY A 118 10.39 -21.22 -7.14
N ALA A 119 10.19 -19.99 -6.66
CA ALA A 119 10.94 -19.46 -5.53
C ALA A 119 10.61 -20.25 -4.24
N ILE A 120 11.65 -20.59 -3.48
CA ILE A 120 11.57 -21.32 -2.23
C ILE A 120 11.97 -20.36 -1.11
N ALA A 121 11.07 -20.14 -0.16
CA ALA A 121 11.32 -19.29 0.99
C ALA A 121 10.38 -19.65 2.16
N ASP A 122 10.73 -19.17 3.35
CA ASP A 122 9.87 -19.28 4.52
C ASP A 122 8.62 -18.39 4.38
N ALA A 123 7.57 -18.71 5.15
CA ALA A 123 6.31 -17.94 5.13
C ALA A 123 6.48 -16.47 5.58
N SER A 124 7.55 -16.18 6.32
CA SER A 124 7.92 -14.83 6.78
C SER A 124 9.34 -14.53 6.33
N ILE A 125 9.49 -13.63 5.36
CA ILE A 125 10.77 -13.28 4.76
C ILE A 125 11.25 -11.95 5.34
N PRO A 126 12.47 -11.87 5.90
CA PRO A 126 13.02 -10.60 6.36
C PRO A 126 13.33 -9.67 5.19
N LEU A 127 12.96 -8.40 5.34
CA LEU A 127 13.35 -7.33 4.44
C LEU A 127 14.66 -6.71 4.95
N SER A 128 15.60 -6.52 4.03
CA SER A 128 16.94 -6.02 4.31
C SER A 128 17.13 -4.62 3.74
N ALA A 129 17.80 -3.77 4.51
CA ALA A 129 18.15 -2.42 4.10
C ALA A 129 19.13 -2.43 2.92
N VAL A 130 18.91 -1.53 1.97
CA VAL A 130 19.84 -1.26 0.87
C VAL A 130 20.40 0.15 1.04
N SER A 131 21.70 0.33 0.81
CA SER A 131 22.35 1.64 0.90
C SER A 131 21.68 2.64 -0.04
N GLY A 132 21.29 3.81 0.48
CA GLY A 132 20.52 4.80 -0.29
C GLY A 132 19.05 4.43 -0.51
N GLY A 133 18.55 3.37 0.11
CA GLY A 133 17.19 2.86 -0.07
C GLY A 133 16.09 3.58 0.70
N ASN A 134 16.40 4.72 1.33
CA ASN A 134 15.46 5.56 2.08
C ASN A 134 14.62 4.79 3.13
N GLY A 135 15.20 3.76 3.75
CA GLY A 135 14.52 2.95 4.77
C GLY A 135 13.33 2.16 4.22
N GLY A 136 13.37 1.78 2.93
CA GLY A 136 12.27 1.06 2.27
C GLY A 136 11.86 -0.24 2.98
N GLU A 137 12.78 -0.92 3.65
CA GLU A 137 12.52 -2.12 4.44
C GLU A 137 11.66 -1.86 5.70
N LEU A 138 11.72 -0.64 6.23
CA LEU A 138 10.98 -0.23 7.43
C LEU A 138 9.53 0.13 7.10
N LEU A 139 9.26 0.59 5.86
CA LEU A 139 7.91 0.93 5.40
C LEU A 139 6.95 -0.26 5.44
N PHE A 140 7.47 -1.49 5.45
CA PHE A 140 6.68 -2.72 5.44
C PHE A 140 6.83 -3.56 6.71
N GLY A 141 7.29 -2.97 7.82
CA GLY A 141 7.37 -3.65 9.11
C GLY A 141 8.48 -4.71 9.20
N SER A 142 9.54 -4.57 8.38
CA SER A 142 10.73 -5.44 8.32
C SER A 142 10.51 -6.88 7.85
N PHE A 143 9.28 -7.34 7.66
CA PHE A 143 8.98 -8.69 7.19
C PHE A 143 7.88 -8.68 6.13
N ALA A 144 8.04 -9.53 5.13
CA ALA A 144 7.03 -9.83 4.13
C ALA A 144 6.45 -11.23 4.33
N SER A 145 5.18 -11.41 3.98
CA SER A 145 4.51 -12.72 4.04
C SER A 145 4.56 -13.39 2.67
N PHE A 146 5.19 -14.57 2.59
CA PHE A 146 5.27 -15.34 1.36
C PHE A 146 4.28 -16.50 1.36
N ASP A 147 3.44 -16.54 0.32
CA ASP A 147 2.52 -17.64 0.05
C ASP A 147 3.09 -18.51 -1.07
N THR A 148 3.58 -19.69 -0.68
CA THR A 148 4.16 -20.68 -1.59
C THR A 148 3.12 -21.29 -2.53
N ALA A 149 1.84 -21.35 -2.15
CA ALA A 149 0.79 -21.93 -2.97
C ALA A 149 0.45 -21.02 -4.15
N THR A 150 0.49 -19.70 -3.94
CA THR A 150 0.20 -18.71 -4.99
C THR A 150 1.46 -18.07 -5.59
N SER A 151 2.65 -18.37 -5.06
CA SER A 151 3.91 -17.72 -5.42
C SER A 151 3.84 -16.19 -5.31
N THR A 152 3.30 -15.73 -4.17
CA THR A 152 2.97 -14.34 -3.90
C THR A 152 3.70 -13.84 -2.65
N LEU A 153 4.35 -12.68 -2.74
CA LEU A 153 4.89 -11.96 -1.60
C LEU A 153 3.99 -10.78 -1.25
N ASN A 154 3.41 -10.79 -0.05
CA ASN A 154 2.59 -9.71 0.48
C ASN A 154 3.40 -8.87 1.47
N MET A 155 3.44 -7.57 1.25
CA MET A 155 4.10 -6.59 2.10
C MET A 155 3.05 -5.62 2.63
N THR A 156 2.79 -5.62 3.93
CA THR A 156 1.80 -4.71 4.55
C THR A 156 2.46 -3.38 4.83
N LEU A 157 1.81 -2.29 4.43
CA LEU A 157 2.38 -0.97 4.61
C LEU A 157 2.15 -0.47 6.05
N VAL A 158 3.23 -0.07 6.73
CA VAL A 158 3.21 0.45 8.11
C VAL A 158 3.67 1.91 8.22
N ASP A 159 4.31 2.44 7.18
CA ASP A 159 4.66 3.86 7.06
C ASP A 159 4.46 4.36 5.62
N THR A 160 4.47 5.67 5.40
CA THR A 160 4.08 6.29 4.13
C THR A 160 5.18 6.18 3.08
N LEU A 161 4.85 5.72 1.86
CA LEU A 161 5.71 5.97 0.69
C LEU A 161 5.42 7.37 0.21
N HIS A 162 6.35 8.29 0.41
CA HIS A 162 6.21 9.66 -0.08
C HIS A 162 6.39 9.73 -1.59
N ASN A 163 5.55 10.53 -2.23
CA ASN A 163 5.53 10.71 -3.67
C ASN A 163 6.91 11.09 -4.21
N GLY A 164 7.27 10.52 -5.37
CA GLY A 164 8.56 10.79 -6.02
C GLY A 164 9.80 10.31 -5.25
N THR A 165 9.66 9.74 -4.05
CA THR A 165 10.79 9.21 -3.28
C THR A 165 11.09 7.78 -3.72
N SER A 166 12.37 7.51 -4.01
CA SER A 166 12.84 6.18 -4.40
C SER A 166 13.16 5.33 -3.17
N TYR A 167 12.33 4.33 -2.90
CA TYR A 167 12.56 3.37 -1.83
C TYR A 167 13.18 2.10 -2.39
N VAL A 168 14.27 1.64 -1.77
CA VAL A 168 15.00 0.44 -2.17
C VAL A 168 15.23 -0.47 -0.97
N PHE A 169 14.90 -1.74 -1.13
CA PHE A 169 15.10 -2.77 -0.12
C PHE A 169 15.32 -4.11 -0.81
N SER A 170 15.75 -5.13 -0.06
CA SER A 170 15.94 -6.47 -0.63
C SER A 170 15.40 -7.58 0.25
N PHE A 171 15.21 -8.75 -0.34
CA PHE A 171 14.88 -9.97 0.37
C PHE A 171 15.49 -11.17 -0.34
N ASP A 172 15.73 -12.25 0.40
CA ASP A 172 16.33 -13.47 -0.14
C ASP A 172 15.28 -14.54 -0.40
N VAL A 173 15.37 -15.19 -1.55
CA VAL A 173 14.65 -16.42 -1.90
C VAL A 173 15.62 -17.43 -2.47
N GLN A 174 15.37 -18.72 -2.27
CA GLN A 174 16.13 -19.75 -2.98
C GLN A 174 15.48 -20.03 -4.34
N ASN A 175 16.29 -20.03 -5.40
CA ASN A 175 15.84 -20.44 -6.73
C ASN A 175 15.52 -21.95 -6.74
N PRO A 176 14.61 -22.40 -7.61
CA PRO A 176 14.28 -23.83 -7.70
C PRO A 176 15.51 -24.67 -8.08
N PRO A 177 15.57 -25.94 -7.66
CA PRO A 177 16.72 -26.81 -7.93
C PRO A 177 16.87 -27.14 -9.42
N ALA A 178 15.77 -27.10 -10.18
CA ALA A 178 15.79 -27.22 -11.63
C ALA A 178 15.86 -25.82 -12.26
N ALA A 179 16.70 -25.66 -13.28
CA ALA A 179 16.75 -24.43 -14.06
C ALA A 179 15.39 -24.15 -14.71
N GLN A 180 14.97 -22.88 -14.65
CA GLN A 180 13.74 -22.41 -15.27
C GLN A 180 14.00 -21.13 -16.07
N SER A 181 13.13 -20.85 -17.04
CA SER A 181 13.08 -19.53 -17.67
C SER A 181 12.68 -18.48 -16.63
N ALA A 182 13.16 -17.25 -16.80
CA ALA A 182 12.76 -16.13 -15.95
C ALA A 182 11.23 -15.97 -15.97
N PRO A 183 10.55 -16.09 -14.82
CA PRO A 183 9.10 -15.93 -14.76
C PRO A 183 8.70 -14.47 -14.96
N SER A 184 7.48 -14.24 -15.44
CA SER A 184 6.90 -12.90 -15.45
C SER A 184 6.49 -12.51 -14.04
N ILE A 185 7.07 -11.42 -13.54
CA ILE A 185 6.78 -10.89 -12.20
C ILE A 185 5.95 -9.62 -12.37
N SER A 186 4.99 -9.42 -11.48
CA SER A 186 4.20 -8.19 -11.44
C SER A 186 4.10 -7.68 -10.01
N ILE A 187 4.04 -6.36 -9.88
CA ILE A 187 3.77 -5.69 -8.63
C ILE A 187 2.39 -5.05 -8.68
N LYS A 188 1.74 -5.05 -7.52
CA LYS A 188 0.47 -4.38 -7.31
C LYS A 188 0.44 -3.75 -5.93
N ALA A 189 -0.02 -2.52 -5.82
CA ALA A 189 -0.41 -1.96 -4.54
C ALA A 189 -1.83 -2.44 -4.17
N ASN A 190 -2.05 -2.84 -2.93
CA ASN A 190 -3.35 -3.26 -2.43
C ASN A 190 -4.30 -2.07 -2.45
N GLY A 191 -5.39 -2.21 -3.22
CA GLY A 191 -6.30 -1.12 -3.60
C GLY A 191 -6.83 -1.35 -5.01
N ARG A 192 -7.75 -0.50 -5.48
CA ARG A 192 -8.22 -0.48 -6.87
C ARG A 192 -7.12 0.15 -7.76
N ILE A 193 -5.96 -0.50 -7.85
CA ILE A 193 -4.74 0.07 -8.45
C ILE A 193 -4.31 -0.74 -9.67
N SER A 194 -3.77 -0.04 -10.68
CA SER A 194 -3.16 -0.59 -11.89
C SER A 194 -1.94 -1.45 -11.57
N THR A 195 -1.95 -2.67 -12.12
CA THR A 195 -0.82 -3.60 -12.06
C THR A 195 0.31 -3.12 -12.96
N ALA A 196 1.53 -3.06 -12.44
CA ALA A 196 2.72 -2.88 -13.27
C ALA A 196 3.38 -4.25 -13.52
N GLN A 197 3.54 -4.61 -14.79
CA GLN A 197 4.42 -5.72 -15.16
C GLN A 197 5.87 -5.26 -15.06
N MET A 198 6.72 -6.14 -14.55
CA MET A 198 8.12 -5.87 -14.32
C MET A 198 8.97 -6.90 -15.05
N SER A 199 10.14 -6.47 -15.51
CA SER A 199 11.22 -7.36 -15.91
C SER A 199 12.30 -7.38 -14.84
N MET A 200 12.71 -8.57 -14.42
CA MET A 200 13.82 -8.72 -13.48
C MET A 200 15.14 -8.43 -14.20
N SER A 201 15.92 -7.47 -13.68
CA SER A 201 17.23 -7.14 -14.22
C SER A 201 18.28 -8.10 -13.67
N ASN A 202 19.12 -8.63 -14.56
CA ASN A 202 20.26 -9.45 -14.18
C ASN A 202 21.34 -8.61 -13.48
N PRO A 203 22.22 -9.25 -12.69
CA PRO A 203 23.37 -8.55 -12.14
C PRO A 203 24.17 -7.92 -13.28
N THR A 204 24.54 -6.65 -13.14
CA THR A 204 25.53 -6.05 -14.04
C THR A 204 26.81 -6.86 -13.94
N ALA A 205 27.26 -7.43 -15.06
CA ALA A 205 28.53 -8.13 -15.13
C ALA A 205 29.64 -7.19 -14.64
N ALA A 206 30.36 -7.60 -13.60
CA ALA A 206 31.56 -6.92 -13.12
C ALA A 206 32.69 -7.01 -14.16
#